data_AF-A0A2V7X7N0-F1
#
_entry.id   AF-A0A2V7X7N0-F1
#
_cell.length_a   1.000
_cell.length_b   1.000
_cell.length_c   1.000
_cell.angle_alpha   90.00
_cell.angle_beta   90.00
_cell.angle_gamma   90.00
#
_symmetry.space_group_name_H-M   'P 1'
#
loop_
_entity.id
_entity.type
_entity.pdbx_description
1 polymer ?
#
loop_
_entity_poly.entity_id
_entity_poly.type
_entity_poly.pdbx_seq_one_letter_code
_entity_poly.pdbx_strand_id
1 'polypeptide(L)'
;MKRPAQDNSASAILDAKISELGDWRGKTLAKVRQLIHQADPEIVEEWKWVKATSLGTPVFSHGGLVCTGETYKDVVKMTFAKGA
;
A
#
# COMPACT_ATOMS: atom_id res chain seq x y z
N MET A 1 -7.66 -19.92 -4.41
CA MET A 1 -8.58 -19.53 -3.32
C MET A 1 -8.39 -18.04 -3.05
N LYS A 2 -9.29 -17.19 -3.53
CA LYS A 2 -9.33 -15.75 -3.16
C LYS A 2 -9.77 -15.65 -1.71
N ARG A 3 -9.14 -14.78 -0.91
CA ARG A 3 -9.54 -14.50 0.48
C ARG A 3 -10.09 -13.07 0.53
N PRO A 4 -11.40 -12.86 0.23
CA PRO A 4 -11.96 -11.53 -0.05
C PRO A 4 -12.06 -10.61 1.19
N ALA A 5 -11.84 -11.15 2.40
CA ALA A 5 -11.95 -10.39 3.64
C ALA A 5 -10.74 -9.48 3.93
N GLN A 6 -9.62 -9.70 3.23
CA GLN A 6 -8.37 -8.97 3.49
C GLN A 6 -8.30 -7.64 2.73
N ASP A 7 -8.99 -7.53 1.59
CA ASP A 7 -8.87 -6.39 0.68
C ASP A 7 -9.56 -5.14 1.23
N ASN A 8 -10.79 -5.29 1.74
CA ASN A 8 -11.53 -4.19 2.38
C ASN A 8 -10.87 -3.74 3.69
N SER A 9 -10.27 -4.67 4.45
CA SER A 9 -9.57 -4.31 5.68
C SER A 9 -8.22 -3.65 5.41
N ALA A 10 -7.46 -4.11 4.41
CA ALA A 10 -6.20 -3.48 4.01
C ALA A 10 -6.42 -2.07 3.45
N SER A 11 -7.45 -1.88 2.62
CA SER A 11 -7.82 -0.57 2.08
C SER A 11 -8.15 0.43 3.19
N ALA A 12 -8.93 0.01 4.19
CA ALA A 12 -9.28 0.84 5.34
C ALA A 12 -8.07 1.16 6.23
N ILE A 13 -7.14 0.21 6.43
CA ILE A 13 -5.89 0.46 7.16
C ILE A 13 -5.02 1.47 6.39
N LEU A 14 -4.95 1.36 5.06
CA LEU A 14 -4.20 2.29 4.23
C LEU A 14 -4.83 3.70 4.26
N ASP A 15 -6.17 3.81 4.24
CA ASP A 15 -6.89 5.07 4.43
C ASP A 15 -6.57 5.72 5.78
N ALA A 16 -6.63 4.94 6.86
CA ALA A 16 -6.27 5.40 8.20
C ALA A 16 -4.81 5.86 8.23
N LYS A 17 -3.88 5.08 7.66
CA LYS A 17 -2.46 5.42 7.62
C LYS A 17 -2.19 6.73 6.86
N ILE A 18 -2.84 6.91 5.70
CA ILE A 18 -2.74 8.14 4.89
C ILE A 18 -3.24 9.34 5.70
N SER A 19 -4.37 9.18 6.41
CA SER A 19 -4.96 10.22 7.25
C SER A 19 -4.07 10.57 8.44
N GLU A 20 -3.50 9.57 9.11
CA GLU A 20 -2.59 9.74 10.25
C GLU A 20 -1.28 10.45 9.89
N LEU A 21 -0.78 10.29 8.66
CA LEU A 21 0.44 10.98 8.23
C LEU A 21 0.29 12.51 8.25
N GLY A 22 -0.91 13.03 7.95
CA GLY A 22 -1.27 14.45 8.07
C GLY A 22 -0.49 15.43 7.19
N ASP A 23 0.55 14.99 6.49
CA ASP A 23 1.47 15.82 5.73
C ASP A 23 1.58 15.41 4.24
N TRP A 24 2.62 15.89 3.56
CA TRP A 24 2.84 15.64 2.14
C TRP A 24 3.03 14.15 1.79
N ARG A 25 3.46 13.32 2.75
CA ARG A 25 3.70 11.88 2.54
C ARG A 25 2.37 11.16 2.38
N GLY A 26 1.38 11.48 3.19
CA GLY A 26 0.02 10.95 3.05
C GLY A 26 -0.58 11.32 1.70
N LYS A 27 -0.48 12.60 1.31
CA LYS A 27 -0.95 13.08 -0.01
C LYS A 27 -0.26 12.36 -1.18
N THR A 28 1.05 12.14 -1.06
CA THR A 28 1.84 11.45 -2.10
C THR A 28 1.48 9.98 -2.18
N LEU A 29 1.36 9.29 -1.05
CA LEU A 29 0.96 7.88 -1.01
C LEU A 29 -0.46 7.68 -1.58
N ALA A 30 -1.41 8.57 -1.24
CA ALA A 30 -2.75 8.56 -1.81
C ALA A 30 -2.74 8.74 -3.34
N LYS A 31 -1.93 9.69 -3.84
CA LYS A 31 -1.77 9.91 -5.28
C LYS A 31 -1.19 8.69 -5.99
N VAL A 32 -0.15 8.07 -5.42
CA VAL A 32 0.45 6.86 -6.00
C VAL A 32 -0.54 5.69 -5.99
N ARG A 33 -1.26 5.49 -4.88
CA ARG A 33 -2.33 4.48 -4.79
C ARG A 33 -3.39 4.67 -5.88
N GLN A 34 -3.85 5.90 -6.09
CA GLN A 34 -4.78 6.21 -7.17
C GLN A 34 -4.22 5.84 -8.54
N LEU A 35 -2.94 6.17 -8.81
CA LEU A 35 -2.28 5.82 -10.08
C LEU A 35 -2.17 4.31 -10.27
N ILE A 36 -1.90 3.55 -9.20
CA ILE A 36 -1.83 2.09 -9.25
C ILE A 36 -3.18 1.49 -9.66
N HIS A 37 -4.28 1.94 -9.06
CA HIS A 37 -5.64 1.50 -9.44
C HIS A 37 -6.05 1.93 -10.84
N GLN A 38 -5.59 3.10 -11.31
CA GLN A 38 -5.83 3.53 -12.69
C GLN A 38 -5.08 2.66 -13.69
N ALA A 39 -3.86 2.21 -13.35
CA ALA A 39 -3.05 1.36 -14.20
C ALA A 39 -3.53 -0.10 -14.19
N ASP A 40 -4.00 -0.59 -13.05
CA ASP A 40 -4.51 -1.94 -12.86
C ASP A 40 -5.75 -1.92 -11.94
N PRO A 41 -6.96 -1.87 -12.50
CA PRO A 41 -8.20 -1.82 -11.71
C PRO A 41 -8.48 -3.09 -10.89
N GLU A 42 -7.80 -4.20 -11.19
CA GLU A 42 -7.95 -5.46 -10.47
C GLU A 42 -6.85 -5.68 -9.42
N ILE A 43 -5.96 -4.69 -9.23
CA ILE A 43 -4.92 -4.72 -8.22
C ILE A 43 -5.54 -4.87 -6.82
N VAL A 44 -4.95 -5.76 -6.04
CA VAL A 44 -5.36 -6.03 -4.66
C VAL A 44 -4.46 -5.26 -3.72
N GLU A 45 -5.07 -4.58 -2.76
CA GLU A 45 -4.37 -3.99 -1.64
C GLU A 45 -4.25 -4.98 -0.50
N GLU A 46 -3.04 -5.11 0.03
CA GLU A 46 -2.74 -5.99 1.15
C GLU A 46 -1.95 -5.22 2.22
N TRP A 47 -2.10 -5.62 3.47
CA TRP A 47 -1.30 -5.11 4.58
C TRP A 47 -0.48 -6.25 5.16
N LYS A 48 0.85 -6.21 4.96
CA LYS A 48 1.74 -7.33 5.29
C LYS A 48 2.81 -6.94 6.30
N TRP A 49 3.42 -7.98 6.88
CA TRP A 49 4.58 -7.88 7.79
C TRP A 49 4.37 -7.04 9.06
N VAL A 50 3.14 -7.03 9.59
CA VAL A 50 2.86 -6.49 10.93
C VAL A 50 3.64 -7.28 11.96
N LYS A 51 4.38 -6.59 12.82
CA LYS A 51 5.14 -7.15 13.95
C LYS A 51 4.91 -6.27 15.18
N ALA A 52 5.22 -6.76 16.38
CA ALA A 52 5.13 -5.97 17.61
C ALA A 52 5.90 -4.62 17.53
N THR A 53 6.95 -4.56 16.71
CA THR A 53 7.81 -3.38 16.51
C THR A 53 7.62 -2.68 15.15
N SER A 54 6.72 -3.19 14.28
CA SER A 54 6.49 -2.64 12.95
C SER A 54 5.01 -2.61 12.62
N LEU A 55 4.51 -1.42 12.25
CA LEU A 55 3.10 -1.19 11.94
C LEU A 55 2.61 -1.91 10.67
N GLY A 56 3.51 -2.58 9.95
CA GLY A 56 3.23 -3.27 8.69
C GLY A 56 3.59 -2.43 7.47
N THR A 57 3.29 -2.96 6.29
CA THR A 57 3.64 -2.37 5.00
C THR A 57 2.51 -2.57 4.02
N PRO A 58 2.05 -1.51 3.33
CA PRO A 58 1.08 -1.66 2.25
C PRO A 58 1.75 -2.31 1.04
N VAL A 59 1.03 -3.27 0.48
CA VAL A 59 1.44 -4.13 -0.63
C VAL A 59 0.35 -4.07 -1.68
N PHE A 60 0.75 -3.94 -2.94
CA PHE A 60 -0.12 -4.06 -4.10
C PHE A 60 0.21 -5.35 -4.84
N SER A 61 -0.80 -6.16 -5.13
CA SER A 61 -0.62 -7.45 -5.79
C SER A 61 -1.68 -7.77 -6.84
N HIS A 62 -1.27 -8.38 -7.94
CA HIS A 62 -2.16 -8.95 -8.95
C HIS A 62 -1.50 -10.24 -9.46
N GLY A 63 -2.01 -11.39 -8.98
CA GLY A 63 -1.37 -12.68 -9.25
C GLY A 63 0.03 -12.86 -8.65
N GLY A 64 0.46 -11.93 -7.78
CA GLY A 64 1.77 -11.88 -7.16
C GLY A 64 2.10 -10.47 -6.68
N LEU A 65 3.17 -10.31 -5.89
CA LEU A 65 3.62 -9.00 -5.40
C LEU A 65 4.04 -8.12 -6.59
N VAL A 66 3.35 -6.98 -6.75
CA VAL A 66 3.73 -5.96 -7.74
C VAL A 66 4.67 -4.97 -7.10
N CYS A 67 4.22 -4.27 -6.05
CA CYS A 67 5.04 -3.31 -5.32
C CYS A 67 4.63 -3.09 -3.86
N THR A 68 5.51 -2.48 -3.06
CA THR A 68 5.24 -1.95 -1.72
C THR A 68 5.17 -0.43 -1.72
N GLY A 69 4.47 0.18 -0.76
CA GLY A 69 4.35 1.64 -0.61
C GLY A 69 4.75 2.14 0.79
N GLU A 70 6.04 2.34 1.03
CA GLU A 70 6.56 2.70 2.35
C GLU A 70 6.68 4.22 2.52
N THR A 71 6.46 4.72 3.73
CA THR A 71 6.64 6.15 4.07
C THR A 71 7.74 6.30 5.11
N TYR A 72 8.70 7.16 4.81
CA TYR A 72 9.81 7.52 5.69
C TYR A 72 9.75 9.00 6.04
N LYS A 73 10.76 9.51 6.73
CA LYS A 73 10.83 10.93 7.10
C LYS A 73 10.83 11.84 5.85
N ASP A 74 11.67 11.50 4.88
CA ASP A 74 11.98 12.39 3.76
C ASP A 74 11.52 11.84 2.39
N VAL A 75 11.05 10.59 2.34
CA VAL A 75 10.67 9.92 1.09
C VAL A 75 9.39 9.08 1.23
N VAL A 76 8.64 8.99 0.13
CA VAL A 76 7.69 7.90 -0.11
C VAL A 76 8.38 6.92 -1.06
N LYS A 77 8.62 5.68 -0.60
CA LYS A 77 9.41 4.68 -1.32
C LYS A 77 8.50 3.62 -1.92
N MET A 78 8.62 3.41 -3.22
CA MET A 78 7.99 2.31 -3.93
C MET A 78 9.05 1.24 -4.23
N THR A 79 8.81 0.00 -3.81
CA THR A 79 9.69 -1.13 -4.17
C THR A 79 8.95 -2.06 -5.10
N PHE A 80 9.42 -2.22 -6.33
CA PHE A 80 8.84 -3.16 -7.31
C PHE A 80 9.53 -4.51 -7.25
N ALA A 81 8.76 -5.60 -7.17
CA ALA A 81 9.31 -6.94 -6.99
C ALA A 81 10.20 -7.41 -8.16
N LYS A 82 9.99 -6.86 -9.36
CA LYS A 82 10.74 -7.20 -10.58
C LYS A 82 11.53 -6.03 -11.15
N GLY A 83 11.84 -5.03 -10.35
CA GLY A 83 12.38 -3.76 -10.84
C GLY A 83 11.29 -2.87 -11.45
N ALA A 84 11.66 -1.64 -11.78
CA ALA A 84 10.80 -0.63 -12.42
C ALA A 84 11.29 -0.36 -13.85
#